data_AF-A0AAT9WM08-F1
#
_entry.id   AF-A0AAT9WM08-F1
#
_cell.length_a   1.000
_cell.length_b   1.000
_cell.length_c   1.000
_cell.angle_alpha   90.00
_cell.angle_beta   90.00
_cell.angle_gamma   90.00
#
_symmetry.space_group_name_H-M   'P 1'
#
loop_
_entity.id
_entity.type
_entity.pdbx_description
1 polymer ?
#
loop_
_entity_poly.entity_id
_entity_poly.type
_entity_poly.pdbx_seq_one_letter_code
_entity_poly.pdbx_strand_id
1 'polypeptide(L)'
;MDTNKKIREHISALTDGELAASDLELAFAALRARDGEQAWDAYHRIGDELRAQATPELSDDFGERLAARLAAEPAPARRGLVHPPAAEAPVAEAAPDLKKVAATS
;
A
#
# COMPACT_ATOMS: atom_id res chain seq x y z
N MET A 1 22.28 -10.71 12.20
CA MET A 1 21.62 -10.64 10.88
C MET A 1 20.78 -9.40 10.87
N ASP A 2 21.01 -8.51 9.92
CA ASP A 2 20.37 -7.20 9.87
C ASP A 2 18.87 -7.35 9.59
N THR A 3 18.03 -6.80 10.47
CA THR A 3 16.57 -6.87 10.36
C THR A 3 16.09 -6.30 9.02
N ASN A 4 16.72 -5.23 8.54
CA ASN A 4 16.42 -4.62 7.25
C ASN A 4 16.69 -5.59 6.08
N LYS A 5 17.77 -6.38 6.15
CA LYS A 5 18.08 -7.40 5.13
C LYS A 5 16.99 -8.47 5.06
N LYS A 6 16.55 -9.00 6.22
CA LYS A 6 15.46 -9.99 6.28
C LYS A 6 14.15 -9.46 5.73
N ILE A 7 13.84 -8.19 6.02
CA ILE A 7 12.64 -7.53 5.49
C ILE A 7 12.69 -7.47 3.97
N ARG A 8 13.82 -7.06 3.38
CA ARG A 8 13.99 -6.99 1.93
C ARG A 8 13.92 -8.38 1.26
N GLU A 9 14.45 -9.41 1.92
CA GLU A 9 14.32 -10.80 1.46
C GLU A 9 12.85 -11.25 1.41
N HIS A 10 12.05 -10.94 2.44
CA HIS A 10 10.61 -11.26 2.44
C HIS A 10 9.85 -10.50 1.34
N ILE A 11 10.18 -9.23 1.11
CA ILE A 11 9.55 -8.43 0.06
C ILE A 11 9.94 -8.94 -1.34
N SER A 12 11.18 -9.40 -1.53
CA SER A 12 11.60 -10.07 -2.76
C SER A 12 10.78 -11.34 -2.98
N ALA A 13 10.74 -12.25 -2.00
CA ALA A 13 9.97 -13.49 -2.11
C ALA A 13 8.47 -13.23 -2.35
N LEU A 14 7.91 -12.17 -1.77
CA LEU A 14 6.53 -11.75 -2.03
C LEU A 14 6.33 -11.29 -3.49
N THR A 15 7.28 -10.51 -4.02
CA THR A 15 7.25 -10.01 -5.41
C THR A 15 7.30 -11.15 -6.42
N ASP A 16 8.11 -12.17 -6.13
CA ASP A 16 8.32 -13.33 -7.00
C ASP A 16 7.23 -14.41 -6.82
N GLY A 17 6.33 -14.26 -5.84
CA GLY A 17 5.28 -15.24 -5.53
C GLY A 17 5.79 -16.50 -4.81
N GLU A 18 7.01 -16.46 -4.28
CA GLU A 18 7.69 -17.58 -3.61
C GLU A 18 7.58 -17.53 -2.07
N LEU A 19 6.89 -16.52 -1.52
CA LEU A 19 6.73 -16.38 -0.07
C LEU A 19 5.81 -17.47 0.50
N ALA A 20 6.25 -18.11 1.59
CA ALA A 20 5.44 -19.06 2.32
C ALA A 20 4.18 -18.40 2.91
N ALA A 21 3.05 -19.10 2.90
CA ALA A 21 1.78 -18.57 3.39
C ALA A 21 1.83 -18.12 4.87
N SER A 22 2.68 -18.76 5.69
CA SER A 22 2.91 -18.38 7.10
C SER A 22 3.51 -16.99 7.26
N ASP A 23 4.18 -16.48 6.23
CA ASP A 23 5.00 -15.28 6.30
C ASP A 23 4.31 -14.07 5.65
N LEU A 24 3.12 -14.27 5.05
CA LEU A 24 2.36 -13.23 4.36
C LEU A 24 2.00 -12.05 5.28
N GLU A 25 1.51 -12.32 6.48
CA GLU A 25 1.13 -11.27 7.44
C GLU A 25 2.34 -10.39 7.82
N LEU A 26 3.50 -11.03 8.04
CA LEU A 26 4.74 -10.32 8.34
C LEU A 26 5.20 -9.49 7.14
N ALA A 27 5.15 -10.04 5.93
CA ALA A 27 5.51 -9.31 4.72
C ALA A 27 4.58 -8.12 4.47
N PHE A 28 3.27 -8.25 4.70
CA PHE A 28 2.32 -7.14 4.61
C PHE A 28 2.51 -6.08 5.70
N ALA A 29 2.92 -6.49 6.91
CA ALA A 29 3.29 -5.53 7.95
C ALA A 29 4.55 -4.75 7.55
N ALA A 30 5.55 -5.43 7.00
CA ALA A 30 6.79 -4.81 6.53
C ALA A 30 6.58 -3.91 5.31
N LEU A 31 5.66 -4.27 4.39
CA LEU A 31 5.31 -3.50 3.21
C LEU A 31 4.72 -2.12 3.55
N ARG A 32 4.05 -1.99 4.71
CA ARG A 32 3.48 -0.73 5.18
C ARG A 32 4.53 0.25 5.73
N ALA A 33 5.78 -0.19 5.91
CA ALA A 33 6.88 0.68 6.28
C ALA A 33 7.49 1.35 5.04
N ARG A 34 8.01 2.57 5.21
CA ARG A 34 8.59 3.37 4.10
C ARG A 34 9.68 2.65 3.33
N ASP A 35 10.55 1.92 4.02
CA ASP A 35 11.61 1.11 3.39
C ASP A 35 11.03 -0.06 2.59
N GLY A 36 9.91 -0.61 3.06
CA GLY A 36 9.21 -1.71 2.40
C GLY A 36 8.52 -1.26 1.11
N GLU A 37 7.82 -0.13 1.14
CA GLU A 37 7.24 0.52 -0.05
C GLU A 37 8.32 0.77 -1.11
N GLN A 38 9.45 1.38 -0.72
CA GLN A 38 10.56 1.65 -1.63
C GLN A 38 11.17 0.39 -2.23
N ALA A 39 11.34 -0.66 -1.42
CA ALA A 39 11.86 -1.93 -1.91
C ALA A 39 10.88 -2.59 -2.91
N TRP A 40 9.59 -2.58 -2.60
CA TRP A 40 8.54 -3.11 -3.47
C TRP A 40 8.50 -2.43 -4.83
N ASP A 41 8.51 -1.09 -4.85
CA ASP A 41 8.51 -0.30 -6.07
C ASP A 41 9.75 -0.56 -6.92
N ALA A 42 10.92 -0.64 -6.26
CA ALA A 42 12.18 -0.93 -6.94
C ALA A 42 12.19 -2.31 -7.59
N TYR A 43 11.71 -3.34 -6.88
CA TYR A 43 11.68 -4.72 -7.40
C TYR A 43 10.69 -4.90 -8.54
N HIS A 44 9.49 -4.31 -8.44
CA HIS A 44 8.52 -4.33 -9.54
C HIS A 44 9.06 -3.62 -10.77
N ARG A 45 9.68 -2.44 -10.60
CA ARG A 45 10.27 -1.69 -11.71
C ARG A 45 11.37 -2.47 -12.43
N ILE A 46 12.25 -3.15 -11.68
CA ILE A 46 13.28 -4.01 -12.27
C ILE A 46 12.62 -5.15 -13.04
N GLY A 47 11.60 -5.79 -12.45
CA GLY A 47 10.86 -6.88 -13.10
C GLY A 47 10.14 -6.43 -14.38
N ASP A 48 9.56 -5.23 -14.38
CA ASP A 48 8.88 -4.66 -15.54
C ASP A 48 9.86 -4.38 -16.69
N GLU A 49 11.03 -3.82 -16.39
CA GLU A 49 12.08 -3.58 -17.39
C GLU A 49 12.57 -4.90 -18.00
N LEU A 50 12.81 -5.93 -17.18
CA LEU A 50 13.22 -7.25 -17.67
C LEU A 50 12.15 -7.90 -18.54
N ARG A 51 10.86 -7.77 -18.19
CA ARG A 51 9.74 -8.31 -18.99
C ARG A 51 9.51 -7.54 -20.28
N ALA A 52 9.66 -6.21 -20.27
CA ALA A 52 9.50 -5.37 -21.45
C ALA A 52 10.45 -5.80 -22.58
N GLN A 53 11.69 -6.18 -22.23
CA GLN A 53 12.68 -6.69 -23.18
C GLN A 53 12.35 -8.08 -23.73
N ALA A 54 11.57 -8.87 -23.00
CA ALA A 54 11.23 -10.24 -23.35
C ALA A 54 9.82 -10.40 -23.98
N THR A 55 9.08 -9.29 -24.15
CA THR A 55 7.69 -9.35 -24.62
C THR A 55 7.64 -9.53 -26.13
N PRO A 56 6.99 -10.59 -26.65
CA PRO A 56 6.82 -10.78 -28.08
C PRO A 56 5.87 -9.74 -28.66
N GLU A 57 6.03 -9.44 -29.96
CA GLU A 57 5.09 -8.58 -30.67
C GLU A 57 3.66 -9.17 -30.60
N LEU A 58 2.72 -8.33 -30.20
CA LEU A 58 1.29 -8.65 -30.20
C LEU A 58 0.69 -8.32 -31.57
N SER A 59 -0.41 -8.97 -31.93
CA SER A 59 -1.17 -8.58 -33.13
C SER A 59 -1.69 -7.15 -33.00
N ASP A 60 -1.71 -6.39 -34.10
CA ASP A 60 -2.20 -5.01 -34.14
C ASP A 60 -3.58 -4.83 -33.49
N ASP A 61 -4.49 -5.80 -33.69
CA ASP A 61 -5.86 -5.76 -33.16
C ASP A 61 -6.00 -6.22 -31.70
N PHE A 62 -4.89 -6.57 -31.01
CA PHE A 62 -4.94 -7.12 -29.65
C PHE A 62 -5.58 -6.13 -28.67
N GLY A 63 -5.17 -4.86 -28.74
CA GLY A 63 -5.67 -3.81 -27.86
C GLY A 63 -7.18 -3.60 -27.99
N GLU A 64 -7.69 -3.57 -29.23
CA GLU A 64 -9.12 -3.41 -29.50
C GLU A 64 -9.93 -4.60 -28.97
N ARG A 65 -9.44 -5.83 -29.19
CA ARG A 65 -10.08 -7.04 -28.70
C ARG A 65 -10.08 -7.12 -27.18
N LEU A 66 -8.99 -6.73 -26.52
CA LEU A 66 -8.91 -6.68 -25.07
C LEU A 66 -9.89 -5.65 -24.50
N ALA A 67 -9.93 -4.44 -25.06
CA ALA A 67 -10.85 -3.39 -24.64
C ALA A 67 -12.33 -3.80 -24.79
N ALA A 68 -12.69 -4.43 -25.91
CA ALA A 68 -14.05 -4.91 -26.14
C ALA A 68 -14.48 -5.98 -25.12
N ARG A 69 -13.56 -6.87 -24.71
CA ARG A 69 -13.83 -7.90 -23.69
C ARG A 69 -13.97 -7.28 -22.30
N LEU A 70 -13.08 -6.37 -21.93
CA LEU A 70 -13.15 -5.65 -20.65
C LEU A 70 -14.45 -4.83 -20.52
N ALA A 71 -14.93 -4.22 -21.60
CA ALA A 71 -16.19 -3.48 -21.60
C ALA A 71 -17.43 -4.37 -21.42
N ALA A 72 -17.33 -5.66 -21.78
CA ALA A 72 -18.37 -6.64 -21.58
C ALA A 72 -18.35 -7.28 -20.18
N GLU A 73 -17.30 -7.06 -19.39
CA GLU A 73 -17.22 -7.55 -18.02
C GLU A 73 -18.11 -6.71 -17.09
N PRO A 74 -18.78 -7.33 -16.10
CA PRO A 74 -19.50 -6.59 -15.08
C PRO A 74 -18.51 -5.71 -14.29
N ALA A 75 -18.92 -4.48 -13.97
CA ALA A 75 -18.08 -3.57 -13.19
C ALA A 75 -17.61 -4.27 -11.90
N PRO A 76 -16.30 -4.21 -11.56
CA PRO A 76 -15.80 -4.87 -10.38
C PRO A 76 -16.56 -4.35 -9.16
N ALA A 77 -17.00 -5.26 -8.30
CA ALA A 77 -17.63 -4.89 -7.04
C ALA A 77 -16.69 -3.91 -6.32
N ARG A 78 -17.17 -2.68 -6.08
CA ARG A 78 -16.40 -1.71 -5.28
C ARG A 78 -16.08 -2.42 -3.98
N ARG A 79 -14.79 -2.67 -3.75
CA ARG A 79 -14.29 -3.15 -2.46
C ARG A 79 -14.67 -2.04 -1.48
N GLY A 80 -15.73 -2.27 -0.71
CA GLY A 80 -16.18 -1.31 0.28
C GLY A 80 -15.02 -1.03 1.19
N LEU A 81 -14.45 0.16 1.12
CA LEU A 81 -13.62 0.69 2.18
C LEU A 81 -14.58 0.81 3.37
N VAL A 82 -14.65 -0.24 4.18
CA VAL A 82 -15.28 -0.17 5.50
C VAL A 82 -14.37 0.74 6.30
N HIS A 83 -14.60 2.04 6.19
CA HIS A 83 -14.05 2.99 7.12
C HIS A 83 -14.71 2.64 8.46
N PRO A 84 -13.97 2.25 9.51
CA PRO A 84 -14.57 2.24 10.84
C PRO A 84 -15.17 3.64 11.07
N PRO A 85 -16.38 3.74 11.64
CA PRO A 85 -16.96 5.03 11.95
C PRO A 85 -15.91 5.80 12.74
N ALA A 86 -15.56 6.99 12.25
CA ALA A 86 -14.68 7.89 12.95
C ALA A 86 -15.24 8.02 14.36
N ALA A 87 -14.55 7.44 15.34
CA ALA A 87 -14.88 7.64 16.73
C ALA A 87 -14.81 9.15 16.93
N GLU A 88 -15.95 9.79 17.10
CA GLU A 88 -16.06 11.20 17.43
C GLU A 88 -15.24 11.42 18.70
N ALA A 89 -14.03 11.97 18.53
CA ALA A 89 -13.25 12.44 19.64
C ALA A 89 -14.05 13.56 20.31
N PRO A 90 -14.27 13.51 21.64
CA PRO A 90 -15.02 14.56 22.31
C PRO A 90 -14.26 15.87 22.15
N VAL A 91 -14.96 16.88 21.63
CA VAL A 91 -14.50 18.27 21.60
C VAL A 91 -14.18 18.67 23.03
N ALA A 92 -12.89 18.86 23.31
CA ALA A 92 -12.43 19.35 24.60
C ALA A 92 -13.01 20.74 24.85
N GLU A 93 -13.81 20.78 25.91
CA GLU A 93 -14.49 21.92 26.51
C GLU A 93 -13.55 23.12 26.74
N ALA A 94 -14.01 24.29 26.31
CA ALA A 94 -13.32 25.56 26.49
C ALA A 94 -13.21 25.93 27.99
N ALA A 95 -11.98 26.18 28.44
CA ALA A 95 -11.70 26.67 29.78
C ALA A 95 -12.27 28.09 30.01
N PRO A 96 -12.95 28.36 31.14
CA PRO A 96 -13.22 29.74 31.53
C PRO A 96 -12.09 30.29 32.42
N ASP A 97 -11.79 31.54 32.11
CA ASP A 97 -10.94 32.53 32.75
C ASP A 97 -11.32 32.75 34.23
N LEU A 98 -10.34 32.71 35.15
CA LEU A 98 -10.49 33.23 36.51
C LEU A 98 -9.39 34.26 36.77
N LYS A 99 -9.79 35.53 36.71
CA LYS A 99 -9.02 36.69 37.16
C LYS A 99 -8.92 36.75 38.69
N LYS A 100 -7.85 37.47 39.12
CA LYS A 100 -7.59 38.16 40.41
C LYS A 100 -6.80 37.28 41.42
N VAL A 101 -5.66 37.70 42.02
CA VAL A 101 -5.45 38.79 42.99
C VAL A 101 -3.94 38.93 43.34
N ALA A 102 -3.48 40.17 43.64
CA ALA A 102 -2.28 40.60 44.41
C ALA A 102 -0.89 40.45 43.75
N ALA A 103 -0.12 41.51 43.47
CA ALA A 103 0.53 42.51 44.34
C ALA A 103 1.90 42.06 44.93
N THR A 104 2.89 42.97 44.80
CA THR A 104 4.19 43.07 45.50
C THR A 104 5.42 42.45 44.81
N SER A 105 6.17 43.29 44.07
CA SER A 105 7.50 43.84 44.42
C SER A 105 8.15 44.51 43.21
#